data_AF-A0AAU3GJ97-F1
#
_entry.id   AF-A0AAU3GJ97-F1
#
_cell.length_a   1.000
_cell.length_b   1.000
_cell.length_c   1.000
_cell.angle_alpha   90.00
_cell.angle_beta   90.00
_cell.angle_gamma   90.00
#
_symmetry.space_group_name_H-M   'P 1'
#
loop_
_entity.id
_entity.type
_entity.pdbx_description
1 polymer ?
#
loop_
_entity_poly.entity_id
_entity_poly.type
_entity_poly.pdbx_seq_one_letter_code
_entity_poly.pdbx_strand_id
1 'polypeptide(L)'
;MTVPSIPPPRRAPGPVPMAGGPGVSPAAVMLALNDLLTAEDDLYVDMGNCTAWATHYLVIDPPARIFYPCGLSSMGWSCGAVVGGRVGDPGRTAVALLGDGSFLMNGNEVRTAAKNRVGAVFVVLDDGYLGMVNHGEHAQSGGAVPLDDDYYGLGPVDSRGSPARSARTPSPSRTSWGSARRCARPGPPRPRGHARRSSSSKPTTG
;
A
#
# COMPACT_ATOMS: atom_id res chain seq x y z
N MET A 1 16.97 -20.19 -29.85
CA MET A 1 16.43 -18.84 -29.65
C MET A 1 17.19 -18.19 -28.51
N THR A 2 18.07 -17.25 -28.81
CA THR A 2 18.86 -16.52 -27.82
C THR A 2 17.98 -15.44 -27.21
N VAL A 3 17.76 -15.47 -25.89
CA VAL A 3 17.00 -14.41 -25.20
C VAL A 3 17.76 -13.09 -25.39
N PRO A 4 17.15 -12.02 -25.92
CA PRO A 4 17.83 -10.75 -26.07
C PRO A 4 18.31 -10.25 -24.69
N SER A 5 19.56 -9.78 -24.62
CA SER A 5 20.13 -9.27 -23.37
C SER A 5 19.34 -8.06 -22.90
N ILE A 6 18.84 -8.11 -21.66
CA ILE A 6 18.15 -6.99 -21.03
C ILE A 6 19.14 -5.81 -20.98
N PRO A 7 18.80 -4.65 -21.56
CA PRO A 7 19.65 -3.47 -21.49
C PRO A 7 19.88 -3.07 -20.03
N PRO A 8 21.04 -2.48 -19.70
CA PRO A 8 21.31 -2.02 -18.34
C PRO A 8 20.22 -1.04 -17.86
N PRO A 9 19.89 -1.02 -16.56
CA PRO A 9 18.84 -0.15 -16.03
C PRO A 9 19.12 1.29 -16.47
N ARG A 10 18.11 1.94 -17.05
CA ARG A 10 18.23 3.34 -17.46
C ARG A 10 18.53 4.19 -16.23
N ARG A 11 19.38 5.21 -16.45
CA ARG A 11 19.81 6.23 -15.49
C ARG A 11 18.63 6.70 -14.64
N ALA A 12 18.90 6.97 -13.36
CA ALA A 12 17.94 7.49 -12.39
C ALA A 12 16.99 8.53 -13.03
N PRO A 13 15.69 8.49 -12.70
CA PRO A 13 14.72 9.41 -13.27
C PRO A 13 15.20 10.87 -13.11
N GLY A 14 14.85 11.71 -14.09
CA GLY A 14 15.17 13.14 -14.06
C GLY A 14 14.66 13.83 -12.77
N PRO A 15 15.07 15.08 -12.51
CA PRO A 15 14.70 15.79 -11.29
C PRO A 15 13.20 15.73 -11.06
N VAL A 16 12.82 15.22 -9.89
CA VAL A 16 11.41 15.06 -9.48
C VAL A 16 10.77 16.45 -9.45
N PRO A 17 9.60 16.64 -10.10
CA PRO A 17 8.80 17.84 -9.87
C PRO A 17 8.46 17.92 -8.38
N MET A 18 9.07 18.88 -7.69
CA MET A 18 8.77 19.14 -6.30
C MET A 18 7.39 19.76 -6.24
N ALA A 19 6.47 19.13 -5.50
CA ALA A 19 5.17 19.71 -5.25
C ALA A 19 5.36 21.05 -4.53
N GLY A 20 4.97 22.17 -5.14
CA GLY A 20 5.09 23.51 -4.57
C GLY A 20 4.08 23.84 -3.47
N GLY A 21 3.41 22.81 -2.91
CA GLY A 21 2.34 22.94 -1.91
C GLY A 21 2.55 22.02 -0.71
N PRO A 22 1.63 22.01 0.29
CA PRO A 22 1.77 21.29 1.56
C PRO A 22 1.68 19.74 1.47
N GLY A 23 1.86 19.17 0.28
CA GLY A 23 1.72 17.73 0.00
C GLY A 23 3.05 17.02 -0.29
N VAL A 24 2.97 15.70 -0.41
CA VAL A 24 4.11 14.83 -0.73
C VAL A 24 4.13 14.55 -2.22
N SER A 25 5.28 14.73 -2.86
CA SER A 25 5.45 14.26 -4.24
C SER A 25 5.43 12.72 -4.28
N PRO A 26 4.54 12.07 -5.07
CA PRO A 26 4.53 10.63 -5.22
C PRO A 26 5.87 10.06 -5.70
N ALA A 27 6.58 10.80 -6.55
CA ALA A 27 7.92 10.42 -6.99
C ALA A 27 8.94 10.44 -5.84
N ALA A 28 8.83 11.37 -4.88
CA ALA A 28 9.66 11.34 -3.67
C ALA A 28 9.37 10.11 -2.79
N VAL A 29 8.12 9.63 -2.77
CA VAL A 29 7.77 8.36 -2.11
C VAL A 29 8.49 7.19 -2.78
N MET A 30 8.50 7.13 -4.12
CA MET A 30 9.19 6.05 -4.85
C MET A 30 10.70 6.07 -4.61
N LEU A 31 11.32 7.25 -4.62
CA LEU A 31 12.75 7.38 -4.31
C LEU A 31 13.06 6.93 -2.89
N ALA A 32 12.21 7.28 -1.92
CA ALA A 32 12.36 6.78 -0.56
C ALA A 32 12.20 5.25 -0.51
N LEU A 33 11.27 4.67 -1.26
CA LEU A 33 11.10 3.21 -1.33
C LEU A 33 12.34 2.52 -1.92
N ASN A 34 13.02 3.11 -2.90
CA ASN A 34 14.28 2.56 -3.44
C ASN A 34 15.35 2.39 -2.34
N ASP A 35 15.44 3.35 -1.41
CA ASP A 35 16.42 3.31 -0.31
C ASP A 35 16.02 2.40 0.86
N LEU A 36 14.74 2.03 0.92
CA LEU A 36 14.11 1.40 2.08
C LEU A 36 13.73 -0.06 1.86
N LEU A 37 13.48 -0.45 0.61
CA LEU A 37 13.22 -1.82 0.20
C LEU A 37 14.53 -2.57 -0.01
N THR A 38 14.49 -3.87 0.23
CA THR A 38 15.62 -4.79 0.09
C THR A 38 15.19 -6.02 -0.68
N ALA A 39 16.16 -6.87 -1.05
CA ALA A 39 15.90 -8.15 -1.70
C ALA A 39 15.06 -9.14 -0.85
N GLU A 40 14.78 -8.84 0.42
CA GLU A 40 13.91 -9.63 1.32
C GLU A 40 12.47 -9.13 1.38
N ASP A 41 12.12 -8.18 0.51
CA ASP A 41 10.78 -7.64 0.42
C ASP A 41 10.05 -8.12 -0.84
N ASP A 42 8.73 -8.18 -0.68
CA ASP A 42 7.77 -8.40 -1.75
C ASP A 42 6.87 -7.17 -1.83
N LEU A 43 6.95 -6.46 -2.96
CA LEU A 43 6.17 -5.25 -3.24
C LEU A 43 4.99 -5.57 -4.16
N TYR A 44 3.78 -5.32 -3.67
CA TYR A 44 2.53 -5.50 -4.40
C TYR A 44 2.02 -4.13 -4.83
N VAL A 45 2.15 -3.80 -6.11
CA VAL A 45 1.72 -2.51 -6.65
C VAL A 45 0.31 -2.66 -7.19
N ASP A 46 -0.61 -1.81 -6.70
CA ASP A 46 -1.99 -1.76 -7.16
C ASP A 46 -2.12 -1.03 -8.49
N MET A 47 -3.35 -0.94 -9.00
CA MET A 47 -3.68 -0.22 -10.22
C MET A 47 -4.11 1.21 -9.92
N GLY A 48 -3.55 2.16 -10.68
CA GLY A 48 -3.81 3.58 -10.54
C GLY A 48 -2.56 4.41 -10.83
N ASN A 49 -2.54 5.66 -10.36
CA ASN A 49 -1.35 6.52 -10.47
C ASN A 49 -0.12 5.86 -9.85
N CYS A 50 -0.31 5.09 -8.77
CA CYS A 50 0.75 4.34 -8.11
C CYS A 50 1.49 3.40 -9.08
N THR A 51 0.82 2.79 -10.05
CA THR A 51 1.44 1.93 -11.08
C THR A 51 2.38 2.72 -11.97
N ALA A 52 1.95 3.89 -12.44
CA ALA A 52 2.76 4.75 -13.30
C ALA A 52 3.99 5.25 -12.54
N TRP A 53 3.81 5.75 -11.31
CA TRP A 53 4.92 6.20 -10.47
C TRP A 53 5.90 5.06 -10.15
N ALA A 54 5.40 3.89 -9.78
CA ALA A 54 6.22 2.71 -9.51
C ALA A 54 7.04 2.30 -10.74
N THR A 55 6.39 2.22 -11.91
CA THR A 55 7.04 1.83 -13.17
C THR A 55 8.13 2.81 -13.60
N HIS A 56 7.93 4.11 -13.35
CA HIS A 56 8.87 5.15 -13.78
C HIS A 56 10.03 5.41 -12.80
N TYR A 57 9.83 5.18 -11.50
CA TYR A 57 10.77 5.63 -10.47
C TYR A 57 11.35 4.53 -9.59
N LEU A 58 10.76 3.32 -9.54
CA LEU A 58 11.32 2.24 -8.74
C LEU A 58 12.53 1.61 -9.43
N VAL A 59 13.67 1.71 -8.75
CA VAL A 59 14.94 1.06 -9.11
C VAL A 59 15.52 0.54 -7.79
N ILE A 60 15.14 -0.67 -7.42
CA ILE A 60 15.54 -1.30 -6.16
C ILE A 60 16.78 -2.15 -6.42
N ASP A 61 17.87 -1.88 -5.68
CA ASP A 61 19.13 -2.59 -5.78
C ASP A 61 19.66 -2.95 -4.38
N PRO A 62 19.86 -4.25 -4.04
CA PRO A 62 19.55 -5.43 -4.84
C PRO A 62 18.04 -5.62 -5.08
N PRO A 63 17.63 -6.26 -6.19
CA PRO A 63 16.23 -6.27 -6.63
C PRO A 63 15.30 -6.98 -5.64
N ALA A 64 14.25 -6.28 -5.23
CA ALA A 64 13.08 -6.88 -4.57
C ALA A 64 12.16 -7.56 -5.59
N ARG A 65 11.27 -8.45 -5.11
CA ARG A 65 10.21 -9.01 -5.98
C ARG A 65 9.08 -8.00 -6.06
N ILE A 66 8.66 -7.64 -7.27
CA ILE A 66 7.58 -6.69 -7.50
C ILE A 66 6.47 -7.37 -8.29
N PHE A 67 5.23 -7.23 -7.83
CA PHE A 67 4.04 -7.84 -8.40
C PHE A 67 3.06 -6.77 -8.86
N TYR A 68 2.55 -6.94 -10.08
CA TYR A 68 1.53 -6.09 -10.69
C TYR A 68 0.36 -6.96 -11.18
N PRO A 69 -0.90 -6.57 -10.97
CA PRO A 69 -2.06 -7.31 -11.47
C PRO A 69 -2.34 -7.06 -12.97
N CYS A 70 -1.34 -7.19 -13.85
CA CYS A 70 -1.41 -6.77 -15.26
C CYS A 70 -2.48 -7.44 -16.14
N GLY A 71 -3.07 -8.56 -15.70
CA GLY A 71 -4.10 -9.28 -16.47
C GLY A 71 -5.43 -8.52 -16.53
N LEU A 72 -6.17 -8.53 -15.42
CA LEU A 72 -7.43 -7.79 -15.30
C LEU A 72 -7.22 -6.32 -14.90
N SER A 73 -6.07 -6.00 -14.30
CA SER A 73 -5.77 -4.67 -13.75
C SER A 73 -6.82 -4.20 -12.74
N SER A 74 -7.19 -5.09 -11.82
CA SER A 74 -8.16 -4.79 -10.75
C SER A 74 -7.58 -3.85 -9.70
N MET A 75 -8.31 -2.78 -9.38
CA MET A 75 -8.08 -1.95 -8.21
C MET A 75 -8.35 -2.73 -6.91
N GLY A 76 -7.63 -2.40 -5.84
CA GLY A 76 -7.81 -3.01 -4.51
C GLY A 76 -7.23 -4.42 -4.40
N TRP A 77 -6.58 -4.94 -5.46
CA TRP A 77 -5.96 -6.26 -5.46
C TRP A 77 -4.80 -6.35 -4.46
N SER A 78 -4.00 -5.28 -4.34
CA SER A 78 -2.81 -5.27 -3.49
C SER A 78 -3.15 -5.49 -2.00
N CYS A 79 -4.34 -5.02 -1.56
CA CYS A 79 -4.82 -5.15 -0.19
C CYS A 79 -4.92 -6.62 0.26
N GLY A 80 -5.43 -7.49 -0.60
CA GLY A 80 -5.50 -8.94 -0.32
C GLY A 80 -4.19 -9.65 -0.66
N ALA A 81 -3.55 -9.25 -1.77
CA ALA A 81 -2.32 -9.87 -2.25
C ALA A 81 -1.17 -9.75 -1.23
N VAL A 82 -1.03 -8.62 -0.54
CA VAL A 82 0.01 -8.43 0.49
C VAL A 82 -0.17 -9.35 1.68
N VAL A 83 -1.41 -9.61 2.09
CA VAL A 83 -1.75 -10.53 3.19
C VAL A 83 -1.47 -11.96 2.76
N GLY A 84 -1.98 -12.36 1.59
CA GLY A 84 -1.76 -13.70 1.04
C GLY A 84 -0.28 -13.99 0.78
N GLY A 85 0.45 -13.02 0.23
CA GLY A 85 1.87 -13.09 -0.02
C GLY A 85 2.68 -13.31 1.25
N ARG A 86 2.39 -12.54 2.30
CA ARG A 86 3.03 -12.73 3.61
C ARG A 86 2.73 -14.09 4.24
N VAL A 87 1.52 -14.62 4.04
CA VAL A 87 1.15 -15.97 4.50
C VAL A 87 1.88 -17.05 3.70
N GLY A 88 2.02 -16.86 2.38
CA GLY A 88 2.73 -17.78 1.48
C GLY A 88 4.24 -17.81 1.71
N ASP A 89 4.84 -16.67 2.04
CA ASP A 89 6.27 -16.56 2.37
C ASP A 89 6.49 -15.81 3.71
N PRO A 90 6.42 -16.53 4.85
CA PRO A 90 6.66 -15.98 6.17
C PRO A 90 8.07 -15.43 6.41
N GLY A 91 9.03 -15.63 5.51
CA GLY A 91 10.39 -15.09 5.60
C GLY A 91 10.51 -13.62 5.18
N ARG A 92 9.59 -13.14 4.33
CA ARG A 92 9.74 -11.86 3.61
C ARG A 92 8.79 -10.78 4.09
N THR A 93 9.19 -9.51 3.99
CA THR A 93 8.27 -8.41 4.32
C THR A 93 7.36 -8.14 3.12
N ALA A 94 6.05 -8.20 3.34
CA ALA A 94 5.08 -7.87 2.31
C ALA A 94 4.66 -6.39 2.42
N VAL A 95 4.79 -5.67 1.32
CA VAL A 95 4.49 -4.24 1.21
C VAL A 95 3.47 -4.03 0.09
N ALA A 96 2.34 -3.40 0.37
CA ALA A 96 1.40 -2.93 -0.64
C ALA A 96 1.65 -1.46 -0.96
N LEU A 97 1.68 -1.10 -2.24
CA LEU A 97 1.70 0.27 -2.72
C LEU A 97 0.42 0.51 -3.52
N LEU A 98 -0.45 1.40 -3.03
CA LEU A 98 -1.79 1.59 -3.57
C LEU A 98 -2.27 3.03 -3.44
N GLY A 99 -3.31 3.37 -4.20
CA GLY A 99 -4.05 4.63 -4.02
C GLY A 99 -5.10 4.54 -2.91
N ASP A 100 -5.56 5.68 -2.44
CA ASP A 100 -6.75 5.87 -1.59
C ASP A 100 -8.01 5.17 -2.14
N GLY A 101 -8.33 5.31 -3.42
CA GLY A 101 -9.48 4.65 -4.04
C GLY A 101 -9.39 3.12 -3.96
N SER A 102 -8.21 2.54 -4.24
CA SER A 102 -7.97 1.10 -4.07
C SER A 102 -8.03 0.67 -2.60
N PHE A 103 -7.60 1.55 -1.68
CA PHE A 103 -7.70 1.30 -0.25
C PHE A 103 -9.16 1.35 0.24
N LEU A 104 -10.01 2.23 -0.30
CA LEU A 104 -11.43 2.26 0.05
C LEU A 104 -12.19 1.02 -0.43
N MET A 105 -11.78 0.42 -1.55
CA MET A 105 -12.39 -0.82 -2.05
C MET A 105 -12.16 -1.99 -1.10
N ASN A 106 -10.90 -2.26 -0.74
CA ASN A 106 -10.50 -3.50 -0.03
C ASN A 106 -9.66 -3.28 1.24
N GLY A 107 -9.61 -2.07 1.79
CA GLY A 107 -8.80 -1.72 2.97
C GLY A 107 -9.21 -2.43 4.26
N ASN A 108 -10.38 -3.07 4.26
CA ASN A 108 -10.79 -3.99 5.33
C ASN A 108 -9.81 -5.15 5.54
N GLU A 109 -8.96 -5.47 4.56
CA GLU A 109 -7.89 -6.46 4.71
C GLU A 109 -6.85 -6.08 5.78
N VAL A 110 -6.72 -4.81 6.15
CA VAL A 110 -5.92 -4.40 7.31
C VAL A 110 -6.43 -5.09 8.59
N ARG A 111 -7.75 -5.22 8.73
CA ARG A 111 -8.37 -5.94 9.85
C ARG A 111 -8.15 -7.44 9.74
N THR A 112 -8.18 -8.00 8.54
CA THR A 112 -7.86 -9.42 8.30
C THR A 112 -6.42 -9.72 8.69
N ALA A 113 -5.47 -8.88 8.27
CA ALA A 113 -4.06 -8.98 8.62
C ALA A 113 -3.86 -8.93 10.14
N ALA A 114 -4.48 -7.97 10.81
CA ALA A 114 -4.43 -7.84 12.27
C ALA A 114 -5.04 -9.05 12.99
N LYS A 115 -6.20 -9.54 12.54
CA LYS A 115 -6.89 -10.70 13.12
C LYS A 115 -6.02 -11.97 13.03
N ASN A 116 -5.30 -12.14 11.91
CA ASN A 116 -4.47 -13.30 11.65
C ASN A 116 -2.99 -13.13 12.07
N ARG A 117 -2.61 -11.98 12.67
CA ARG A 117 -1.22 -11.62 12.99
C ARG A 117 -0.27 -11.66 11.79
N VAL A 118 -0.81 -11.34 10.61
CA VAL A 118 -0.03 -11.24 9.38
C VAL A 118 0.54 -9.83 9.33
N GLY A 119 1.86 -9.72 9.44
CA GLY A 119 2.53 -8.44 9.38
C GLY A 119 2.71 -7.97 7.94
N ALA A 120 1.84 -7.07 7.50
CA ALA A 120 1.85 -6.44 6.18
C ALA A 120 1.97 -4.92 6.32
N VAL A 121 2.67 -4.28 5.38
CA VAL A 121 2.82 -2.82 5.31
C VAL A 121 1.95 -2.30 4.17
N PHE A 122 1.15 -1.27 4.42
CA PHE A 122 0.32 -0.60 3.41
C PHE A 122 0.81 0.82 3.22
N VAL A 123 1.25 1.15 2.00
CA VAL A 123 1.68 2.48 1.58
C VAL A 123 0.59 3.06 0.68
N VAL A 124 -0.23 3.93 1.26
CA VAL A 124 -1.36 4.54 0.55
C VAL A 124 -0.95 5.92 0.04
N LEU A 125 -1.06 6.12 -1.27
CA LEU A 125 -0.98 7.43 -1.91
C LEU A 125 -2.37 8.04 -1.88
N ASP A 126 -2.56 8.99 -0.97
CA ASP A 126 -3.84 9.66 -0.75
C ASP A 126 -3.81 11.03 -1.40
N ASP A 127 -4.30 11.10 -2.63
CA ASP A 127 -4.48 12.33 -3.39
C ASP A 127 -5.95 12.81 -3.39
N GLY A 128 -6.88 12.04 -2.81
CA GLY A 128 -8.29 12.37 -2.67
C GLY A 128 -9.13 12.01 -3.90
N TYR A 129 -8.53 11.39 -4.93
CA TYR A 129 -9.15 11.22 -6.24
C TYR A 129 -8.78 9.88 -6.91
N LEU A 130 -9.59 9.48 -7.89
CA LEU A 130 -9.18 8.44 -8.84
C LEU A 130 -8.23 9.03 -9.89
N GLY A 131 -6.99 9.30 -9.49
CA GLY A 131 -6.10 10.16 -10.27
C GLY A 131 -5.86 9.73 -11.72
N MET A 132 -5.71 8.44 -12.04
CA MET A 132 -5.58 7.99 -13.46
C MET A 132 -6.81 8.34 -14.30
N VAL A 133 -8.01 8.18 -13.73
CA VAL A 133 -9.28 8.50 -14.41
C VAL A 133 -9.36 10.00 -14.62
N ASN A 134 -9.07 10.78 -13.58
CA ASN A 134 -9.06 12.24 -13.67
C ASN A 134 -8.09 12.75 -14.76
N HIS A 135 -6.87 12.22 -14.83
CA HIS A 135 -5.93 12.58 -15.91
C HIS A 135 -6.48 12.23 -17.30
N GLY A 136 -7.13 11.08 -17.45
CA GLY A 136 -7.75 10.65 -18.70
C GLY A 136 -8.89 11.56 -19.12
N GLU A 137 -9.79 11.90 -18.19
CA GLU A 137 -10.91 12.82 -18.41
C GLU A 137 -10.41 14.22 -18.78
N HIS A 138 -9.42 14.76 -18.06
CA HIS A 138 -8.82 16.07 -18.37
C HIS A 138 -8.19 16.09 -19.76
N ALA A 139 -7.50 15.02 -20.15
CA ALA A 139 -6.90 14.89 -21.47
C ALA A 139 -7.94 14.81 -22.60
N GLN A 140 -9.10 14.20 -22.34
CA GLN A 140 -10.19 14.06 -23.33
C GLN A 140 -11.07 15.31 -23.43
N SER A 141 -11.36 15.96 -22.30
CA SER A 141 -12.26 17.11 -22.21
C SER A 141 -11.56 18.46 -22.40
N GLY A 142 -10.23 18.49 -22.59
CA GLY A 142 -9.47 19.73 -22.74
C GLY A 142 -9.32 20.53 -21.44
N GLY A 143 -9.35 19.86 -20.28
CA GLY A 143 -9.05 20.46 -18.98
C GLY A 143 -10.23 21.09 -18.22
N ALA A 144 -11.48 20.85 -18.63
CA ALA A 144 -12.66 21.55 -18.10
C ALA A 144 -13.49 20.76 -17.06
N VAL A 145 -12.92 19.76 -16.37
CA VAL A 145 -13.65 19.00 -15.33
C VAL A 145 -13.18 19.44 -13.94
N PRO A 146 -14.01 20.22 -13.21
CA PRO A 146 -13.72 20.56 -11.82
C PRO A 146 -13.60 19.28 -10.99
N LEU A 147 -12.59 19.22 -10.13
CA LEU A 147 -12.47 18.20 -9.11
C LEU A 147 -13.41 18.59 -7.96
N ASP A 148 -14.67 18.17 -8.03
CA ASP A 148 -15.62 18.36 -6.93
C ASP A 148 -15.42 17.23 -5.89
N ASP A 149 -15.23 17.67 -4.64
CA ASP A 149 -15.21 16.89 -3.40
C ASP A 149 -14.02 15.93 -3.17
N ASP A 150 -13.53 15.92 -1.92
CA ASP A 150 -12.50 15.02 -1.39
C ASP A 150 -13.07 13.60 -1.12
N TYR A 151 -13.97 13.14 -1.99
CA TYR A 151 -14.79 11.95 -1.79
C TYR A 151 -13.98 10.68 -1.48
N TYR A 152 -12.79 10.56 -2.08
CA TYR A 152 -11.89 9.41 -1.84
C TYR A 152 -10.86 9.66 -0.73
N GLY A 153 -10.80 10.89 -0.21
CA GLY A 153 -9.91 11.26 0.88
C GLY A 153 -10.17 10.41 2.11
N LEU A 154 -9.12 9.78 2.64
CA LEU A 154 -9.24 8.90 3.81
C LEU A 154 -9.47 9.65 5.13
N GLY A 155 -9.62 10.97 5.09
CA GLY A 155 -9.78 11.82 6.26
C GLY A 155 -8.59 11.77 7.23
N PRO A 156 -8.73 12.34 8.43
CA PRO A 156 -7.70 12.26 9.46
C PRO A 156 -7.54 10.82 9.95
N VAL A 157 -6.28 10.38 10.03
CA VAL A 157 -5.93 9.03 10.46
C VAL A 157 -6.23 8.89 11.95
N ASP A 158 -7.30 8.17 12.29
CA ASP A 158 -7.54 7.72 13.66
C ASP A 158 -6.58 6.56 13.98
N SER A 159 -5.73 6.77 14.99
CA SER A 159 -4.80 5.77 15.51
C SER A 159 -5.37 5.02 16.72
N ARG A 160 -6.64 5.27 17.08
CA ARG A 160 -7.21 4.90 18.39
C ARG A 160 -8.06 3.63 18.35
N GLY A 161 -8.50 3.17 17.17
CA GLY A 161 -9.41 2.01 17.06
C GLY A 161 -8.80 0.73 16.47
N SER A 162 -7.71 0.81 15.71
CA SER A 162 -7.18 -0.32 14.93
C SER A 162 -5.81 -0.81 15.43
N PRO A 163 -5.52 -2.13 15.44
CA PRO A 163 -4.17 -2.64 15.72
C PRO A 163 -3.10 -2.20 14.71
N ALA A 164 -3.54 -1.65 13.56
CA ALA A 164 -2.69 -1.05 12.56
C ALA A 164 -2.22 0.33 13.04
N ARG A 165 -0.91 0.49 13.23
CA ARG A 165 -0.30 1.80 13.45
C ARG A 165 -0.15 2.48 12.09
N SER A 166 -0.97 3.50 11.86
CA SER A 166 -0.92 4.37 10.69
C SER A 166 -0.24 5.69 11.06
N ALA A 167 0.58 6.20 10.15
CA ALA A 167 1.22 7.50 10.28
C ALA A 167 1.17 8.21 8.92
N ARG A 168 0.57 9.42 8.88
CA ARG A 168 0.78 10.33 7.74
C ARG A 168 2.15 10.95 7.93
N THR A 169 3.09 10.57 7.08
CA THR A 169 4.40 11.23 7.00
C THR A 169 4.56 11.91 5.65
N PRO A 170 5.17 13.10 5.59
CA PRO A 170 5.44 13.82 4.34
C PRO A 170 6.33 13.06 3.35
N SER A 171 6.94 11.96 3.77
CA SER A 171 7.56 10.94 2.93
C SER A 171 7.88 9.72 3.82
N PRO A 172 8.09 8.52 3.26
CA PRO A 172 8.59 7.39 4.04
C PRO A 172 9.99 7.73 4.58
N SER A 173 10.09 8.08 5.86
CA SER A 173 11.37 8.29 6.54
C SER A 173 11.93 6.95 7.03
N ARG A 174 13.25 6.82 7.19
CA ARG A 174 13.87 5.63 7.81
C ARG A 174 13.24 5.28 9.16
N THR A 175 12.83 6.28 9.93
CA THR A 175 12.18 6.12 11.23
C THR A 175 10.77 5.54 11.11
N SER A 176 9.92 6.15 10.27
CA SER A 176 8.54 5.67 10.05
C SER A 176 8.55 4.29 9.38
N TRP A 177 9.44 4.06 8.42
CA TRP A 177 9.64 2.75 7.80
C TRP A 177 10.13 1.69 8.78
N GLY A 178 11.12 2.01 9.61
CA GLY A 178 11.60 1.11 10.65
C GLY A 178 10.50 0.76 11.66
N SER A 179 9.62 1.72 11.98
CA SER A 179 8.45 1.47 12.83
C SER A 179 7.42 0.55 12.15
N ALA A 180 7.13 0.77 10.86
CA ALA A 180 6.22 -0.06 10.09
C ALA A 180 6.73 -1.50 9.99
N ARG A 181 8.02 -1.70 9.67
CA ARG A 181 8.67 -3.02 9.66
C ARG A 181 8.64 -3.71 11.01
N ARG A 182 8.88 -2.98 12.10
CA ARG A 182 8.78 -3.56 13.46
C ARG A 182 7.37 -4.02 13.77
N CYS A 183 6.35 -3.28 13.36
CA CYS A 183 4.95 -3.65 13.53
C CYS A 183 4.54 -4.83 12.63
N ALA A 184 5.17 -4.95 11.45
CA ALA A 184 4.98 -6.05 10.52
C ALA A 184 5.77 -7.33 10.89
N ARG A 185 6.48 -7.36 12.03
CA ARG A 185 7.07 -8.61 12.53
C ARG A 185 5.98 -9.54 13.07
N PRO A 186 6.08 -10.86 12.84
CA PRO A 186 5.13 -11.81 13.41
C PRO A 186 5.11 -11.66 14.93
N GLY A 187 3.92 -11.45 15.49
CA GLY A 187 3.73 -11.39 16.94
C GLY A 187 3.86 -12.78 17.58
N PRO A 188 4.11 -12.87 18.91
CA PRO A 188 4.19 -14.16 19.60
C PRO A 188 2.88 -14.96 19.42
N PRO A 189 2.96 -16.30 19.33
CA PRO A 189 1.78 -17.14 19.20
C PRO A 189 0.82 -16.90 20.38
N ARG A 190 -0.48 -16.81 20.10
CA ARG A 190 -1.47 -16.76 21.19
C ARG A 190 -1.41 -18.10 21.94
N PRO A 191 -1.41 -18.10 23.28
CA PRO A 191 -1.84 -19.30 23.99
C PRO A 191 -3.23 -19.66 23.48
N ARG A 192 -3.43 -20.94 23.14
CA ARG A 192 -4.73 -21.48 22.69
C ARG A 192 -5.72 -21.45 23.86
N GLY A 193 -6.17 -20.26 24.24
CA GLY A 193 -7.33 -20.09 25.10
C GLY A 193 -8.57 -20.29 24.24
N HIS A 194 -9.25 -21.41 24.39
CA HIS A 194 -10.61 -21.56 23.89
C HIS A 194 -11.45 -20.41 24.43
N ALA A 195 -11.80 -19.46 23.56
CA ALA A 195 -12.85 -18.50 23.86
C ALA A 195 -14.16 -19.29 23.89
N ARG A 196 -14.50 -19.80 25.08
CA ARG A 196 -15.86 -20.26 25.37
C ARG A 196 -16.75 -19.03 25.13
N ARG A 197 -17.57 -19.05 24.08
CA ARG A 197 -18.68 -18.08 23.98
C ARG A 197 -19.53 -18.30 25.22
N SER A 198 -19.51 -17.36 26.15
CA SER A 198 -20.49 -17.32 27.22
C SER A 198 -21.83 -16.94 26.57
N SER A 199 -22.65 -17.93 26.26
CA SER A 199 -24.06 -17.72 25.97
C SER A 199 -24.72 -17.25 27.27
N SER A 200 -24.90 -15.95 27.44
CA SER A 200 -25.77 -15.42 28.49
C SER A 200 -27.21 -15.59 28.02
N SER A 201 -27.82 -16.75 28.28
CA SER A 201 -29.27 -16.88 28.29
C SER A 201 -29.79 -16.10 29.50
N LYS A 202 -30.50 -15.00 29.28
CA LYS A 202 -31.27 -14.36 30.36
C LYS A 202 -32.35 -15.35 30.82
N PRO A 203 -32.58 -15.54 32.13
CA PRO A 203 -33.71 -16.34 32.59
C PRO A 203 -35.00 -15.55 32.35
N THR A 204 -35.88 -16.08 31.51
CA THR A 204 -37.29 -15.69 31.47
C THR A 204 -37.94 -16.15 32.76
N THR A 205 -38.36 -15.18 33.58
CA THR A 205 -39.06 -15.43 34.85
C THR A 205 -40.56 -15.34 34.58
N GLY A 206 -41.31 -16.34 35.07
CA GLY A 206 -42.70 -16.26 35.56
C GLY A 206 -43.76 -15.69 34.64
#